data_AF-A0A5D2UN87-F1
#
_entry.id   AF-A0A5D2UN87-F1
#
_cell.length_a   1.000
_cell.length_b   1.000
_cell.length_c   1.000
_cell.angle_alpha   90.00
_cell.angle_beta   90.00
_cell.angle_gamma   90.00
#
_symmetry.space_group_name_H-M   'P 1'
#
loop_
_entity.id
_entity.type
_entity.pdbx_description
1 polymer ?
#
loop_
_entity_poly.entity_id
_entity_poly.type
_entity_poly.pdbx_seq_one_letter_code
_entity_poly.pdbx_strand_id
1 'polypeptide(L)'
;MLDCRSREFLWHEGHTAFATKEEASTEVLQILELYRHIYEEFLAIPVMKGRKSELGKFAGGLYTTSVEAFIPNTGRGIQGATSHCLGQNFAKMF
;
A
#
# COMPACT_ATOMS: atom_id res chain seq x y z
N MET A 1 -10.98 0.12 -19.57
CA MET A 1 -10.39 -0.26 -18.27
C MET A 1 -9.24 -1.22 -18.54
N LEU A 2 -8.10 -0.70 -19.02
CA LEU A 2 -7.09 -1.51 -19.73
C LEU A 2 -5.74 -1.62 -19.00
N ASP A 3 -5.61 -1.09 -17.78
CA ASP A 3 -4.28 -0.89 -17.17
C ASP A 3 -4.08 -1.55 -15.80
N CYS A 4 -5.00 -2.40 -15.35
CA CYS A 4 -4.95 -2.97 -13.99
C CYS A 4 -3.89 -4.08 -13.81
N ARG A 5 -3.30 -4.58 -14.89
CA ARG A 5 -2.22 -5.58 -14.87
C ARG A 5 -1.54 -5.64 -16.23
N SER A 6 -0.29 -5.23 -16.29
CA SER A 6 0.57 -5.29 -17.48
C SER A 6 1.88 -6.00 -17.14
N ARG A 7 2.67 -6.33 -18.17
CA ARG A 7 4.03 -6.87 -17.99
C ARG A 7 5.05 -5.79 -17.62
N GLU A 8 4.80 -4.57 -18.06
CA GLU A 8 5.61 -3.38 -17.81
C GLU A 8 4.65 -2.26 -17.41
N PHE A 9 4.97 -1.58 -16.32
CA PHE A 9 4.18 -0.48 -15.78
C PHE A 9 5.09 0.54 -15.13
N LEU A 10 4.65 1.80 -15.16
CA LEU A 10 5.29 2.86 -14.42
C LEU A 10 4.83 2.79 -12.97
N TRP A 11 5.77 2.91 -12.03
CA TRP A 11 5.45 2.94 -10.60
C TRP A 11 6.47 3.77 -9.82
N HIS A 12 6.11 4.07 -8.57
CA HIS A 12 6.98 4.69 -7.59
C HIS A 12 7.19 3.73 -6.42
N GLU A 13 8.43 3.58 -5.95
CA GLU A 13 8.78 2.78 -4.79
C GLU A 13 9.57 3.62 -3.78
N GLY A 14 8.99 3.85 -2.60
CA GLY A 14 9.64 4.56 -1.50
C GLY A 14 10.22 3.58 -0.48
N HIS A 15 11.48 3.79 -0.09
CA HIS A 15 12.17 2.99 0.93
C HIS A 15 12.77 3.92 1.99
N THR A 16 12.33 3.76 3.23
CA THR A 16 12.77 4.57 4.37
C THR A 16 13.24 3.68 5.52
N ALA A 17 14.17 4.20 6.34
CA ALA A 17 14.70 3.50 7.50
C ALA A 17 14.64 4.43 8.72
N PHE A 18 14.24 3.88 9.87
CA PHE A 18 14.01 4.63 11.10
C PHE A 18 14.70 3.96 12.28
N ALA A 19 15.00 4.75 13.32
CA ALA A 19 15.59 4.24 14.55
C ALA A 19 14.56 3.46 15.39
N THR A 20 13.30 3.87 15.37
CA THR A 20 12.21 3.25 16.13
C THR A 20 11.08 2.72 15.25
N LYS A 21 10.32 1.76 15.79
CA LYS A 21 9.16 1.20 15.10
C LYS A 21 8.03 2.22 15.00
N GLU A 22 7.91 3.10 15.98
CA GLU A 22 6.87 4.12 16.10
C GLU A 22 7.00 5.16 14.99
N GLU A 23 8.23 5.61 14.70
CA GLU A 23 8.51 6.49 13.56
C GLU A 23 8.17 5.81 12.23
N ALA A 24 8.62 4.56 12.05
CA ALA A 24 8.30 3.79 10.85
C ALA A 24 6.79 3.58 10.67
N SER A 25 6.07 3.34 11.76
CA SER A 25 4.61 3.14 11.73
C SER A 25 3.87 4.43 11.39
N THR A 26 4.38 5.57 11.86
CA THR A 26 3.86 6.91 11.52
C THR A 26 3.99 7.18 10.02
N GLU A 27 5.19 6.98 9.46
CA GLU A 27 5.44 7.18 8.03
C GLU A 27 4.54 6.27 7.18
N VAL A 28 4.39 5.00 7.57
CA VAL A 28 3.54 4.05 6.84
C VAL A 28 2.10 4.56 6.71
N LEU A 29 1.54 5.16 7.76
CA LEU A 29 0.19 5.73 7.74
C LEU A 29 0.12 7.08 7.01
N GLN A 30 1.17 7.90 7.09
CA GLN A 30 1.26 9.15 6.32
C GLN A 30 1.27 8.86 4.81
N ILE A 31 2.07 7.90 4.37
CA ILE A 31 2.10 7.46 2.96
C ILE A 31 0.76 6.83 2.54
N LEU A 32 0.12 6.04 3.41
CA LEU A 32 -1.22 5.50 3.13
C LEU A 32 -2.26 6.61 2.92
N GLU A 33 -2.16 7.70 3.69
CA GLU A 33 -3.03 8.86 3.54
C GLU A 33 -2.75 9.60 2.22
N LEU A 34 -1.50 9.78 1.84
CA LEU A 34 -1.15 10.35 0.54
C LEU A 34 -1.72 9.52 -0.62
N TYR A 35 -1.65 8.18 -0.53
CA TYR A 35 -2.31 7.33 -1.51
C TYR A 35 -3.82 7.54 -1.54
N ARG A 36 -4.50 7.67 -0.38
CA ARG A 36 -5.93 8.02 -0.35
C ARG A 36 -6.16 9.36 -1.06
N HIS A 37 -5.37 10.40 -0.79
CA HIS A 37 -5.51 11.71 -1.42
C HIS A 37 -5.34 11.61 -2.94
N ILE A 38 -4.35 10.89 -3.44
CA ILE A 38 -4.16 10.68 -4.88
C ILE A 38 -5.42 10.07 -5.50
N TYR A 39 -5.97 9.02 -4.89
CA TYR A 39 -7.17 8.38 -5.41
C TYR A 39 -8.42 9.28 -5.30
N GLU A 40 -8.67 9.88 -4.15
CA GLU A 40 -9.95 10.58 -3.88
C GLU A 40 -9.96 12.02 -4.38
N GLU A 41 -8.85 12.74 -4.27
CA GLU A 41 -8.78 14.18 -4.59
C GLU A 41 -8.32 14.43 -6.02
N PHE A 42 -7.37 13.65 -6.54
CA PHE A 42 -6.84 13.84 -7.89
C PHE A 42 -7.57 12.98 -8.94
N LEU A 43 -7.93 11.75 -8.57
CA LEU A 43 -8.59 10.81 -9.50
C LEU A 43 -10.10 10.69 -9.29
N ALA A 44 -10.65 11.27 -8.21
CA ALA A 44 -12.06 11.16 -7.82
C ALA A 44 -12.57 9.71 -7.68
N ILE A 45 -11.70 8.79 -7.25
CA ILE A 45 -11.99 7.38 -7.01
C ILE A 45 -12.05 7.14 -5.50
N PRO A 46 -13.22 6.79 -4.92
CA PRO A 46 -13.32 6.48 -3.50
C PRO A 46 -12.56 5.19 -3.17
N VAL A 47 -11.82 5.18 -2.06
CA VAL A 47 -11.05 4.01 -1.63
C VAL A 47 -11.20 3.74 -0.14
N MET A 48 -11.06 2.46 0.22
CA MET A 48 -11.09 2.03 1.62
C MET A 48 -9.67 1.76 2.12
N LYS A 49 -9.23 2.52 3.13
CA LYS A 49 -7.99 2.22 3.85
C LYS A 49 -8.17 0.97 4.72
N GLY A 50 -7.17 0.11 4.75
CA GLY A 50 -7.22 -1.10 5.58
C GLY A 50 -5.86 -1.72 5.83
N ARG A 51 -5.85 -2.69 6.74
CA ARG A 51 -4.70 -3.56 7.01
C ARG A 51 -4.99 -4.94 6.40
N LYS A 52 -4.03 -5.47 5.64
CA LYS A 52 -4.14 -6.81 5.08
C LYS A 52 -4.12 -7.86 6.20
N SER A 53 -4.82 -8.97 5.98
CA SER A 53 -4.70 -10.17 6.81
C SER A 53 -3.28 -10.73 6.75
N GLU A 54 -2.94 -11.64 7.67
CA GLU A 54 -1.62 -12.27 7.69
C GLU A 54 -1.28 -13.03 6.39
N LEU A 55 -2.29 -13.60 5.71
CA LEU A 55 -2.11 -14.25 4.40
C LEU A 55 -2.00 -13.26 3.24
N GLY A 56 -2.57 -12.06 3.38
CA GLY A 56 -2.61 -11.04 2.33
C GLY A 56 -1.53 -9.97 2.43
N LYS A 57 -0.69 -10.00 3.48
CA LYS A 57 0.40 -9.04 3.67
C LYS A 57 1.61 -9.40 2.82
N PHE A 58 2.49 -8.43 2.59
CA PHE A 58 3.80 -8.71 2.02
C PHE A 58 4.60 -9.62 2.97
N ALA A 59 5.05 -10.77 2.46
CA ALA A 59 5.72 -11.80 3.27
C ALA A 59 6.99 -11.29 3.98
N GLY A 60 7.70 -10.33 3.38
CA GLY A 60 8.88 -9.72 3.99
C GLY A 60 8.55 -8.65 5.05
N GLY A 61 7.29 -8.22 5.17
CA GLY A 61 6.89 -7.15 6.09
C GLY A 61 6.34 -7.65 7.42
N LEU A 62 6.48 -6.81 8.46
CA LEU A 62 5.80 -7.00 9.74
C LEU A 62 4.28 -6.91 9.55
N TYR A 63 3.82 -5.85 8.88
CA TYR A 63 2.44 -5.69 8.44
C TYR A 63 2.33 -4.89 7.14
N THR A 64 1.18 -5.00 6.47
CA THR A 64 0.88 -4.28 5.23
C THR A 64 -0.43 -3.53 5.36
N THR A 65 -0.42 -2.27 4.96
CA THR A 65 -1.62 -1.43 4.80
C THR A 65 -1.83 -1.12 3.33
N SER A 66 -3.08 -0.90 2.95
CA SER A 66 -3.45 -0.66 1.55
C SER A 66 -4.71 0.19 1.44
N VAL A 67 -4.89 0.79 0.27
CA VAL A 67 -6.17 1.38 -0.16
C VAL A 67 -6.81 0.44 -1.19
N GLU A 68 -8.07 0.09 -0.97
CA GLU A 68 -8.82 -0.82 -1.84
C GLU A 68 -9.92 -0.05 -2.58
N ALA A 69 -10.03 -0.28 -3.89
CA ALA A 69 -11.10 0.23 -4.74
C ALA A 69 -12.05 -0.90 -5.15
N PHE A 70 -13.27 -0.54 -5.57
CA PHE A 70 -14.27 -1.49 -6.05
C PHE A 70 -14.75 -1.12 -7.45
N ILE A 71 -14.91 -2.12 -8.31
CA ILE A 71 -15.38 -1.95 -9.69
C ILE A 71 -16.83 -2.48 -9.81
N PRO A 72 -17.85 -1.60 -9.79
CA PRO A 72 -19.25 -2.02 -9.73
C PRO A 72 -19.68 -2.95 -10.86
N ASN A 73 -19.27 -2.65 -12.09
CA ASN A 73 -19.67 -3.40 -13.28
C ASN A 73 -19.18 -4.85 -13.30
N THR A 74 -18.17 -5.18 -12.50
CA THR A 74 -17.62 -6.55 -12.43
C THR A 74 -17.79 -7.18 -11.04
N GLY A 75 -18.19 -6.40 -10.04
CA GLY A 75 -18.27 -6.85 -8.66
C GLY A 75 -16.92 -7.16 -8.02
N ARG A 76 -15.80 -6.65 -8.56
CA ARG A 76 -14.45 -7.01 -8.12
C ARG A 76 -13.81 -5.90 -7.29
N GLY A 77 -13.17 -6.29 -6.19
CA GLY A 77 -12.23 -5.44 -5.47
C GLY A 77 -10.85 -5.44 -6.14
N ILE A 78 -10.15 -4.32 -6.06
CA ILE A 78 -8.77 -4.16 -6.56
C ILE A 78 -7.96 -3.32 -5.58
N GLN A 79 -6.73 -3.76 -5.30
CA GLN A 79 -5.79 -2.97 -4.50
C GLN A 79 -5.28 -1.80 -5.33
N GLY A 80 -5.43 -0.58 -4.80
CA GLY A 80 -4.95 0.64 -5.45
C GLY A 80 -3.48 0.93 -5.16
N ALA A 81 -3.11 0.96 -3.87
CA ALA A 81 -1.73 1.18 -3.44
C ALA A 81 -1.42 0.43 -2.14
N THR A 82 -0.15 0.43 -1.75
CA THR A 82 0.36 -0.34 -0.61
C THR A 82 1.42 0.43 0.17
N SER A 83 1.39 0.31 1.50
CA SER A 83 2.38 0.88 2.41
C SER A 83 2.72 -0.14 3.50
N HIS A 84 4.00 -0.47 3.63
CA HIS A 84 4.47 -1.61 4.43
C HIS A 84 5.32 -1.16 5.60
N CYS A 85 5.03 -1.68 6.80
CA CYS A 85 6.02 -1.68 7.87
C CYS A 85 6.86 -2.93 7.72
N LEU A 86 8.12 -2.78 7.31
CA LEU A 86 9.03 -3.90 7.08
C LEU A 86 9.57 -4.50 8.39
N GLY A 87 9.47 -3.76 9.50
CA GLY A 87 10.07 -4.14 10.77
C GLY A 87 11.58 -4.29 10.62
N GLN A 88 12.13 -5.39 11.13
CA GLN A 88 13.58 -5.67 11.04
C GLN A 88 13.92 -6.82 10.09
N ASN A 89 12.94 -7.34 9.33
CA ASN A 89 13.16 -8.54 8.51
C ASN A 89 14.25 -8.31 7.44
N PHE A 90 14.17 -7.17 6.74
CA PHE A 90 15.17 -6.78 5.75
C PHE A 90 16.48 -6.37 6.43
N ALA A 91 16.43 -5.52 7.47
CA ALA A 91 17.63 -5.04 8.16
C ALA A 91 18.48 -6.13 8.84
N LYS A 92 17.93 -7.34 9.06
CA LYS A 92 18.68 -8.50 9.56
C LYS A 92 19.27 -9.38 8.45
N MET A 93 18.73 -9.27 7.25
CA MET A 93 19.15 -10.06 6.09
C MET A 93 20.32 -9.39 5.35
N PHE A 94 20.32 -8.07 5.31
CA PHE A 94 21.37 -7.22 4.76
C PHE A 94 22.30 -6.72 5.87
#